data_AF-Q8VVP6-F1
#
_entry.id   AF-Q8VVP6-F1
#
_cell.length_a   1.000
_cell.length_b   1.000
_cell.length_c   1.000
_cell.angle_alpha   90.00
_cell.angle_beta   90.00
_cell.angle_gamma   90.00
#
_symmetry.space_group_name_H-M   'P 1'
#
loop_
_entity.id
_entity.type
_entity.pdbx_description
1 polymer ?
#
loop_
_entity_poly.entity_id
_entity_poly.type
_entity_poly.pdbx_seq_one_letter_code
_entity_poly.pdbx_strand_id
1 'polypeptide(L)'
;MSELPKEYAMVHIYVATKEREPIVIKGNAEGLCVLINALVSAIAFSDGTAEIFDGKAEFYEVIVRLVNTHEELAPLPYKNVQQ
;
A
#
# COMPACT_ATOMS: atom_id res chain seq x y z
N MET A 1 5.65 -9.11 -22.90
CA MET A 1 4.82 -8.89 -21.71
C MET A 1 3.68 -7.99 -22.16
N SER A 2 2.43 -8.43 -22.01
CA SER A 2 1.26 -7.60 -22.29
C SER A 2 1.25 -6.46 -21.28
N GLU A 3 1.42 -5.23 -21.74
CA GLU A 3 1.22 -4.04 -20.91
C GLU A 3 -0.20 -4.08 -20.38
N LEU A 4 -0.36 -3.98 -19.06
CA LEU A 4 -1.67 -3.77 -18.47
C LEU A 4 -2.24 -2.45 -19.04
N PRO A 5 -3.54 -2.43 -19.41
CA PRO A 5 -4.22 -1.19 -19.74
C PRO A 5 -3.95 -0.11 -18.69
N LYS A 6 -3.76 1.14 -19.14
CA LYS A 6 -3.52 2.31 -18.27
C LYS A 6 -4.58 2.51 -17.18
N GLU A 7 -5.73 1.87 -17.35
CA GLU A 7 -6.93 1.98 -16.52
C GLU A 7 -6.84 1.18 -15.20
N TYR A 8 -5.92 0.23 -15.08
CA TYR A 8 -5.78 -0.54 -13.85
C TYR A 8 -5.10 0.29 -12.76
N ALA A 9 -5.66 0.31 -11.55
CA ALA A 9 -5.07 0.97 -10.40
C ALA A 9 -3.73 0.32 -10.04
N MET A 10 -2.61 0.92 -10.44
CA MET A 10 -1.27 0.35 -10.26
C MET A 10 -0.49 1.13 -9.21
N VAL A 11 0.03 0.44 -8.19
CA VAL A 11 0.88 1.03 -7.15
C VAL A 11 1.99 0.05 -6.75
N HIS A 12 3.20 0.57 -6.55
CA HIS A 12 4.33 -0.14 -5.95
C HIS A 12 4.88 0.70 -4.80
N ILE A 13 4.95 0.10 -3.60
CA ILE A 13 5.50 0.72 -2.39
C ILE A 13 6.85 0.07 -2.08
N TYR A 14 7.93 0.84 -2.18
CA TYR A 14 9.27 0.42 -1.76
C TYR A 14 9.45 0.71 -0.28
N VAL A 15 9.53 -0.34 0.54
CA VAL A 15 9.86 -0.22 1.95
C VAL A 15 11.34 0.16 2.07
N ALA A 16 11.65 1.18 2.87
CA ALA A 16 13.02 1.57 3.15
C ALA A 16 13.79 0.40 3.75
N THR A 17 14.92 0.02 3.13
CA THR A 17 15.73 -1.13 3.59
C THR A 17 16.80 -0.74 4.59
N LYS A 18 17.08 0.57 4.70
CA LYS A 18 18.05 1.15 5.62
C LYS A 18 17.44 2.35 6.35
N GLU A 19 17.99 2.63 7.53
CA GLU A 19 17.69 3.88 8.22
C GLU A 19 17.98 5.07 7.29
N ARG A 20 16.99 5.96 7.15
CA ARG A 20 17.04 7.22 6.37
C ARG A 20 16.89 7.09 4.85
N GLU A 21 16.58 5.91 4.30
CA GLU A 21 16.12 5.83 2.91
C GLU A 21 14.67 6.33 2.80
N PRO A 22 14.32 7.11 1.75
CA PRO A 22 12.94 7.52 1.53
C PRO A 22 12.08 6.31 1.17
N ILE A 23 10.88 6.23 1.72
CA ILE A 23 9.83 5.35 1.21
C ILE A 23 9.39 5.90 -0.14
N VAL A 24 9.43 5.08 -1.18
CA VAL A 24 9.04 5.49 -2.53
C VAL A 24 7.72 4.81 -2.89
N ILE A 25 6.73 5.58 -3.30
CA ILE A 25 5.46 5.08 -3.84
C ILE A 25 5.41 5.50 -5.30
N LYS A 26 5.24 4.53 -6.21
CA LYS A 26 5.05 4.77 -7.64
C LYS A 26 3.69 4.22 -8.06
N GLY A 27 2.91 4.98 -8.79
CA GLY A 27 1.64 4.52 -9.35
C GLY A 27 1.18 5.36 -10.53
N ASN A 28 0.21 4.85 -11.30
CA ASN A 28 -0.54 5.66 -12.24
C ASN A 28 -1.59 6.52 -11.51
N ALA A 29 -2.29 7.38 -12.23
CA ALA A 29 -3.27 8.29 -11.65
C ALA A 29 -4.36 7.52 -10.87
N GLU A 30 -4.87 6.46 -11.47
CA GLU A 30 -5.91 5.58 -10.92
C GLU A 30 -5.42 4.91 -9.62
N GLY A 31 -4.22 4.34 -9.64
CA GLY A 31 -3.61 3.70 -8.47
C GLY A 31 -3.40 4.68 -7.31
N LEU A 32 -2.88 5.87 -7.59
CA LEU A 32 -2.68 6.89 -6.58
C LEU A 32 -4.01 7.43 -6.02
N CYS A 33 -5.05 7.57 -6.85
CA CYS A 33 -6.39 7.95 -6.39
C CYS A 33 -7.00 6.90 -5.46
N VAL A 34 -6.90 5.61 -5.81
CA VAL A 34 -7.42 4.52 -4.97
C VAL A 34 -6.66 4.46 -3.64
N LEU A 35 -5.33 4.64 -3.65
CA LEU A 35 -4.53 4.71 -2.43
C LEU A 35 -4.93 5.90 -1.55
N ILE A 36 -5.12 7.10 -2.13
CA ILE A 36 -5.58 8.28 -1.39
C ILE A 36 -6.96 8.03 -0.76
N ASN A 37 -7.87 7.38 -1.49
CA ASN A 37 -9.18 7.04 -0.96
C ASN A 37 -9.08 6.10 0.26
N ALA A 38 -8.24 5.07 0.20
CA ALA A 38 -8.01 4.19 1.34
C ALA A 38 -7.43 4.94 2.55
N LEU A 39 -6.48 5.86 2.33
CA LEU A 39 -5.93 6.71 3.39
C LEU A 39 -7.02 7.58 4.05
N VAL A 40 -7.84 8.26 3.24
CA VAL A 40 -8.93 9.12 3.74
C VAL A 40 -9.98 8.29 4.49
N SER A 41 -10.36 7.13 3.97
CA SER A 41 -11.30 6.22 4.63
C SER A 41 -10.78 5.76 5.99
N ALA A 42 -9.51 5.36 6.08
CA ALA A 42 -8.91 4.94 7.34
C ALA A 42 -8.90 6.08 8.39
N ILE A 43 -8.70 7.31 7.96
CA ILE A 43 -8.74 8.49 8.85
C ILE A 43 -10.19 8.77 9.31
N ALA A 44 -11.16 8.67 8.40
CA ALA A 44 -12.55 9.02 8.69
C ALA A 44 -13.32 7.91 9.44
N PHE A 45 -13.01 6.65 9.15
CA PHE A 45 -13.82 5.49 9.56
C PHE A 45 -13.00 4.39 10.25
N SER A 46 -11.73 4.63 10.59
CA SER A 46 -10.76 3.74 11.25
C SER A 46 -10.09 2.67 10.37
N ASP A 47 -10.72 2.30 9.26
CA ASP A 47 -10.16 1.38 8.26
C ASP A 47 -10.38 1.88 6.83
N GLY A 48 -9.44 1.53 5.95
CA GLY A 48 -9.54 1.81 4.53
C GLY A 48 -8.84 0.71 3.75
N THR A 49 -9.45 0.30 2.64
CA THR A 49 -8.91 -0.72 1.75
C THR A 49 -8.77 -0.18 0.34
N ALA A 50 -7.76 -0.67 -0.36
CA ALA A 50 -7.48 -0.35 -1.76
C ALA A 50 -7.10 -1.62 -2.50
N GLU A 51 -7.74 -1.85 -3.64
CA GLU A 51 -7.39 -2.91 -4.57
C GLU A 51 -6.45 -2.35 -5.63
N ILE A 52 -5.24 -2.89 -5.74
CA ILE A 52 -4.21 -2.41 -6.66
C ILE A 52 -3.52 -3.56 -7.39
N PHE A 53 -2.83 -3.23 -8.47
CA PHE A 53 -1.97 -4.14 -9.23
C PHE A 53 -0.51 -3.72 -9.10
N ASP A 54 0.39 -4.70 -9.04
CA ASP A 54 1.82 -4.44 -9.09
C ASP A 54 2.34 -4.31 -10.54
N GLY A 55 3.64 -4.07 -10.70
CA GLY A 55 4.28 -3.93 -12.02
C GLY A 55 4.30 -5.23 -12.86
N LYS A 56 3.87 -6.36 -12.31
CA LYS A 56 3.72 -7.66 -12.99
C LYS A 56 2.27 -8.04 -13.23
N ALA A 57 1.32 -7.14 -12.96
CA ALA A 57 -0.11 -7.38 -13.03
C ALA A 57 -0.68 -8.34 -11.96
N GLU A 58 0.02 -8.52 -10.86
CA GLU A 58 -0.49 -9.27 -9.72
C GLU A 58 -1.39 -8.38 -8.86
N PHE A 59 -2.51 -8.93 -8.42
CA PHE A 59 -3.49 -8.24 -7.59
C PHE A 59 -3.08 -8.25 -6.11
N TYR A 60 -3.20 -7.11 -5.45
CA TYR A 60 -2.93 -6.94 -4.03
C TYR A 60 -4.01 -6.09 -3.36
N GLU A 61 -4.41 -6.51 -2.15
CA GLU A 61 -5.20 -5.69 -1.24
C GLU A 61 -4.27 -4.90 -0.33
N VAL A 62 -4.41 -3.57 -0.35
CA VAL A 62 -3.74 -2.66 0.58
C VAL A 62 -4.71 -2.32 1.69
N ILE A 63 -4.36 -2.74 2.90
CA ILE A 63 -5.12 -2.45 4.12
C ILE A 63 -4.44 -1.29 4.83
N VAL A 64 -5.15 -0.19 4.99
CA VAL A 64 -4.73 0.99 5.75
C VAL A 64 -5.52 1.02 7.05
N ARG A 65 -4.80 1.17 8.17
CA ARG A 65 -5.39 1.31 9.51
C ARG A 65 -4.82 2.54 10.17
N LEU A 66 -5.70 3.34 10.78
CA LEU A 66 -5.27 4.40 11.69
C LEU A 66 -4.94 3.75 13.04
N VAL A 67 -3.72 3.96 13.52
CA VAL A 67 -3.25 3.49 14.82
C VAL A 67 -2.92 4.67 15.71
N ASN A 68 -3.15 4.53 17.02
CA ASN A 68 -3.02 5.62 17.98
C ASN A 68 -1.77 5.51 18.86
N THR A 69 -1.16 4.33 18.90
CA THR A 69 0.00 4.05 19.75
C THR A 69 1.18 3.51 18.93
N HIS A 70 2.39 3.66 19.48
CA HIS A 70 3.59 3.15 18.82
C HIS A 70 3.63 1.62 18.85
N GLU A 71 3.06 1.03 19.89
CA GLU A 71 2.91 -0.40 20.08
C GLU A 71 2.00 -1.01 19.01
N GLU A 72 0.93 -0.32 18.60
CA GLU A 72 0.03 -0.75 17.51
C GLU A 72 0.70 -0.73 16.12
N LEU A 73 1.80 0.00 15.95
CA LEU A 73 2.62 -0.06 14.72
C LEU A 73 3.47 -1.35 14.66
N ALA A 74 3.55 -2.11 15.74
CA ALA A 74 4.35 -3.32 15.84
C ALA A 74 3.49 -4.56 16.19
N PRO A 75 3.80 -5.75 15.64
CA PRO A 75 4.83 -6.05 14.65
C PRO A 75 4.35 -5.80 13.21
N LEU A 76 5.29 -5.44 12.33
CA LEU A 76 5.06 -5.46 10.89
C LEU A 76 4.64 -6.87 10.45
N PRO A 77 3.60 -7.03 9.61
CA PRO A 77 3.03 -8.34 9.26
C PRO A 77 4.05 -9.33 8.67
N TYR A 78 5.11 -8.85 8.03
CA TYR A 78 6.15 -9.70 7.43
C TYR A 78 7.11 -10.36 8.43
N LYS A 79 7.15 -9.92 9.69
CA LYS A 79 8.00 -10.57 10.72
C LYS A 79 7.43 -11.91 11.23
N ASN A 80 6.20 -12.26 10.87
CA ASN A 80 5.58 -13.55 11.21
C ASN A 80 5.59 -14.56 10.05
N VAL A 81 6.20 -14.24 8.90
CA VAL A 81 6.27 -15.15 7.73
C VAL A 81 7.55 -16.02 7.75
N GLN A 82 8.34 -15.96 8.83
CA GLN A 82 9.47 -16.87 9.06
C GLN A 82 9.21 -17.73 10.31
N GLN A 83 8.36 -18.74 10.18
CA GLN A 83 8.41 -19.98 10.96
C GLN A 83 8.14 -21.16 10.05
#